data_AF-A0A7X3QLD1-F1
#
_entry.id   AF-A0A7X3QLD1-F1
#
_cell.length_a   1.000
_cell.length_b   1.000
_cell.length_c   1.000
_cell.angle_alpha   90.00
_cell.angle_beta   90.00
_cell.angle_gamma   90.00
#
_symmetry.space_group_name_H-M   'P 1'
#
loop_
_entity.id
_entity.type
_entity.pdbx_description
1 polymer ?
#
loop_
_entity_poly.entity_id
_entity_poly.type
_entity_poly.pdbx_seq_one_letter_code
_entity_poly.pdbx_strand_id
1 'polypeptide(L)'
;MFVTFNKALQLHPSHYGDFPFALNCDITTPHLLEASAAFTTDLCIDVLVGVDGETYLVKDIEEHKNAFSQGRFGSLWHQEAKNELERIVSELERGEFLDMLHSIAPFPTSFEGIQRYSRTQYRLGDGPFRYHPQYPRE
;
A
#
# COMPACT_ATOMS: atom_id res chain seq x y z
N MET A 1 1.27 -11.05 9.37
CA MET A 1 0.72 -9.74 8.96
C MET A 1 0.65 -9.71 7.44
N PHE A 2 -0.21 -8.90 6.82
CA PHE A 2 -0.32 -8.87 5.36
C PHE A 2 -0.17 -7.45 4.86
N VAL A 3 0.56 -7.32 3.75
CA VAL A 3 0.70 -6.07 3.01
C VAL A 3 -0.36 -6.05 1.92
N THR A 4 -1.18 -5.00 1.90
CA THR A 4 -2.08 -4.75 0.77
C THR A 4 -1.46 -3.76 -0.20
N PHE A 5 -1.53 -4.09 -1.49
CA PHE A 5 -1.05 -3.23 -2.56
C PHE A 5 -2.22 -2.49 -3.20
N ASN A 6 -2.65 -1.37 -2.61
CA ASN A 6 -3.95 -0.81 -2.97
C ASN A 6 -3.94 0.22 -4.11
N LYS A 7 -2.80 0.72 -4.57
CA LYS A 7 -2.77 1.60 -5.76
C LYS A 7 -1.35 1.93 -6.20
N ALA A 8 -1.19 2.13 -7.52
CA ALA A 8 -0.21 3.10 -7.99
C ALA A 8 -0.77 4.51 -7.71
N LEU A 9 -0.28 5.16 -6.66
CA LEU A 9 -0.71 6.53 -6.33
C LEU A 9 0.04 7.51 -7.21
N GLN A 10 -0.67 8.39 -7.92
CA GLN A 10 -0.08 9.59 -8.46
C GLN A 10 0.14 10.54 -7.28
N LEU A 11 1.39 10.68 -6.84
CA LEU A 11 1.73 11.51 -5.69
C LEU A 11 1.81 12.97 -6.15
N HIS A 12 1.20 13.89 -5.40
CA HIS A 12 1.27 15.32 -5.71
C HIS A 12 2.72 15.80 -5.53
N PRO A 13 3.36 16.46 -6.53
CA PRO A 13 4.79 16.78 -6.50
C PRO A 13 5.24 17.60 -5.29
N SER A 14 4.33 18.41 -4.73
CA SER A 14 4.63 19.29 -3.59
C SER A 14 4.84 18.58 -2.24
N HIS A 15 4.52 17.28 -2.13
CA HIS A 15 4.58 16.56 -0.86
C HIS A 15 5.51 15.34 -0.85
N TYR A 16 5.98 14.90 -2.02
CA TYR A 16 6.59 13.56 -2.17
C TYR A 16 7.91 13.53 -2.97
N GLY A 17 8.43 14.67 -3.46
CA GLY A 17 9.65 14.70 -4.27
C GLY A 17 9.50 13.96 -5.61
N ASP A 18 10.62 13.50 -6.19
CA ASP A 18 10.76 12.89 -7.53
C ASP A 18 10.01 11.53 -7.75
N PHE A 19 8.99 11.21 -6.95
CA PHE A 19 8.17 10.00 -7.07
C PHE A 19 6.81 10.30 -7.72
N PRO A 20 6.69 10.35 -9.06
CA PRO A 20 5.38 10.55 -9.69
C PRO A 20 4.43 9.37 -9.49
N PHE A 21 4.95 8.16 -9.20
CA PHE A 21 4.20 6.96 -8.86
C PHE A 21 4.94 6.12 -7.82
N ALA A 22 4.18 5.50 -6.91
CA ALA A 22 4.67 4.51 -5.96
C ALA A 22 3.66 3.36 -5.81
N LEU A 23 4.17 2.16 -5.54
CA LEU A 23 3.41 1.05 -5.00
C LEU A 23 3.10 1.37 -3.54
N ASN A 24 1.82 1.57 -3.22
CA ASN A 24 1.41 1.73 -1.83
C ASN A 24 1.31 0.38 -1.14
N CYS A 25 2.03 0.21 -0.04
CA CYS A 25 2.07 -1.01 0.76
C CYS A 25 1.47 -0.70 2.13
N ASP A 26 0.19 -1.01 2.33
CA ASP A 26 -0.47 -0.77 3.61
C ASP A 26 -0.15 -1.91 4.57
N ILE A 27 0.24 -1.60 5.81
CA ILE A 27 0.40 -2.58 6.88
C ILE A 27 -0.96 -2.84 7.50
N THR A 28 -1.47 -4.07 7.32
CA THR A 28 -2.82 -4.43 7.77
C THR A 28 -2.83 -5.72 8.57
N THR A 29 -3.92 -5.98 9.29
CA THR A 29 -4.15 -7.29 9.91
C THR A 29 -4.19 -8.41 8.86
N PRO A 30 -4.07 -9.69 9.26
CA PRO A 30 -4.34 -10.79 8.35
C PRO A 30 -5.69 -10.70 7.65
N HIS A 31 -5.69 -11.02 6.36
CA HIS A 31 -6.91 -11.11 5.58
C HIS A 31 -7.81 -12.21 6.15
N LEU A 32 -9.00 -11.82 6.58
CA LEU A 32 -10.10 -12.75 6.81
C LEU A 32 -10.85 -12.91 5.49
N LEU A 33 -10.87 -14.13 4.95
CA LEU A 33 -11.63 -14.46 3.76
C LEU A 33 -12.98 -15.03 4.17
N GLU A 34 -14.07 -14.39 3.76
CA GLU A 34 -15.43 -14.89 4.00
C GLU A 34 -16.26 -14.79 2.72
N ALA A 35 -16.75 -15.95 2.25
CA ALA A 35 -17.41 -16.12 0.96
C ALA A 35 -16.62 -15.51 -0.20
N SER A 36 -17.14 -14.44 -0.82
CA SER A 36 -16.52 -13.74 -1.95
C SER A 36 -15.85 -12.42 -1.55
N ALA A 37 -15.57 -12.21 -0.27
CA ALA A 37 -15.00 -10.97 0.26
C ALA A 37 -13.73 -11.24 1.07
N ALA A 38 -12.83 -10.26 1.05
CA ALA A 38 -11.65 -10.22 1.89
C ALA A 38 -11.76 -9.01 2.82
N PHE A 39 -11.54 -9.24 4.12
CA PHE A 39 -11.58 -8.22 5.15
C PHE A 39 -10.20 -8.07 5.75
N THR A 40 -9.79 -6.83 5.96
CA THR A 40 -8.60 -6.50 6.74
C THR A 40 -8.85 -5.17 7.45
N THR A 41 -8.13 -4.97 8.55
CA THR A 41 -8.09 -3.73 9.31
C THR A 41 -6.74 -3.07 9.07
N ASP A 42 -6.82 -1.82 8.64
CA ASP A 42 -5.68 -0.93 8.49
C ASP A 42 -5.01 -0.65 9.84
N LEU A 43 -3.67 -0.74 9.88
CA LEU A 43 -2.85 -0.40 11.05
C LEU A 43 -2.14 0.95 10.88
N CYS A 44 -2.60 1.80 9.96
CA CYS A 44 -2.23 3.18 9.71
C CYS A 44 -0.80 3.42 9.21
N ILE A 45 0.03 2.38 9.03
CA ILE A 45 1.38 2.55 8.51
C ILE A 45 1.38 2.19 7.04
N ASP A 46 1.81 3.15 6.22
CA ASP A 46 1.97 2.95 4.78
C ASP A 46 3.45 3.01 4.39
N VAL A 47 3.86 2.14 3.49
CA VAL A 47 5.17 2.21 2.82
C VAL A 47 4.95 2.46 1.35
N LEU A 48 5.37 3.64 0.88
CA LEU A 48 5.35 4.00 -0.53
C LEU A 48 6.66 3.54 -1.16
N VAL A 49 6.59 2.58 -2.07
CA VAL A 49 7.75 2.01 -2.75
C VAL A 49 7.83 2.53 -4.18
N GLY A 50 8.99 3.04 -4.55
CA GLY A 50 9.32 3.47 -5.90
C GLY A 50 9.26 2.33 -6.90
N VAL A 51 9.16 2.69 -8.17
CA VAL A 51 9.04 1.72 -9.28
C VAL A 51 10.33 0.92 -9.50
N ASP A 52 11.45 1.42 -8.97
CA ASP A 52 12.75 0.76 -8.94
C ASP A 52 12.83 -0.35 -7.89
N GLY A 53 11.88 -0.40 -6.93
CA GLY A 53 11.89 -1.39 -5.86
C GLY A 53 12.89 -1.14 -4.75
N GLU A 54 13.61 -0.02 -4.79
CA GLU A 54 14.70 0.31 -3.86
C GLU A 54 14.41 1.59 -3.09
N THR A 55 13.83 2.58 -3.78
CA THR A 55 13.51 3.86 -3.15
C THR A 55 12.17 3.76 -2.42
N TYR A 56 12.10 4.24 -1.18
CA TYR A 56 10.87 4.12 -0.39
C TYR A 56 10.66 5.29 0.58
N LEU A 57 9.41 5.46 1.00
CA LEU A 57 9.00 6.43 2.00
C LEU A 57 7.99 5.78 2.96
N VAL A 58 8.30 5.82 4.25
CA VAL A 58 7.38 5.38 5.32
C VAL A 58 6.49 6.56 5.73
N LYS A 59 5.18 6.31 5.85
CA LYS A 59 4.16 7.32 6.14
C LYS A 59 3.34 6.92 7.37
N ASP A 60 2.70 7.94 7.94
CA ASP A 60 1.62 7.81 8.93
C ASP A 60 1.96 7.05 10.23
N ILE A 61 3.26 7.01 10.56
CA ILE A 61 3.78 6.54 11.86
C ILE A 61 3.15 7.27 13.06
N GLU A 62 2.91 8.57 12.95
CA GLU A 62 2.26 9.34 14.03
C GLU A 62 0.77 9.02 14.13
N GLU A 63 0.10 8.73 13.02
CA GLU A 63 -1.29 8.26 13.03
C GLU A 63 -1.39 6.90 13.72
N HIS A 64 -0.50 5.97 13.37
CA HIS A 64 -0.38 4.68 14.05
C HIS A 64 -0.16 4.81 15.56
N LYS A 65 0.79 5.66 15.99
CA LYS A 65 1.06 5.92 17.42
C LYS A 65 -0.17 6.50 18.13
N ASN A 66 -0.87 7.42 17.48
CA ASN A 66 -2.08 8.03 18.02
C ASN A 66 -3.23 7.01 18.11
N ALA A 67 -3.42 6.17 17.09
CA ALA A 67 -4.41 5.11 17.12
C ALA A 67 -4.14 4.10 18.25
N PHE A 68 -2.87 3.73 18.46
CA PHE A 68 -2.47 2.89 19.58
C PHE A 68 -2.72 3.55 20.94
N SER A 69 -2.32 4.82 21.12
CA SER A 69 -2.50 5.54 22.39
C SER A 69 -3.98 5.72 22.76
N GLN A 70 -4.85 5.77 21.76
CA GLN A 70 -6.31 5.81 21.92
C GLN A 70 -6.96 4.43 22.12
N GLY A 71 -6.17 3.35 22.10
CA GLY A 71 -6.69 1.98 22.26
C GLY A 71 -7.50 1.47 21.06
N ARG A 72 -7.28 2.00 19.85
CA ARG A 72 -7.95 1.51 18.62
C ARG A 72 -7.58 0.08 18.29
N PHE A 73 -6.38 -0.35 18.68
CA PHE A 73 -5.92 -1.73 18.61
C PHE A 73 -4.97 -2.05 19.78
N GLY A 74 -4.83 -3.34 20.09
CA GLY A 74 -4.01 -3.80 21.23
C GLY A 74 -2.50 -3.78 20.97
N SER A 75 -1.73 -3.99 22.04
CA SER A 75 -0.25 -4.02 22.00
C SER A 75 0.33 -5.06 21.05
N LEU A 76 -0.35 -6.20 20.88
CA LEU A 76 0.03 -7.21 19.89
C LEU A 76 0.07 -6.62 18.48
N TRP A 77 -1.01 -5.95 18.06
CA TRP A 77 -1.10 -5.36 16.72
C TRP A 77 -0.13 -4.21 16.52
N HIS A 78 0.11 -3.42 17.57
CA HIS A 78 1.15 -2.38 17.55
C HIS A 78 2.55 -2.97 17.31
N GLN A 79 2.91 -4.04 18.04
CA GLN A 79 4.21 -4.67 17.89
C GLN A 79 4.36 -5.37 16.53
N GLU A 80 3.32 -6.08 16.09
CA GLU A 80 3.36 -6.78 14.81
C GLU A 80 3.44 -5.79 13.63
N ALA A 81 2.78 -4.63 13.70
CA ALA A 81 2.90 -3.59 12.68
C ALA A 81 4.35 -3.10 12.53
N LYS A 82 5.07 -2.95 13.65
CA LYS A 82 6.49 -2.59 13.64
C LYS A 82 7.35 -3.70 13.06
N ASN A 83 7.11 -4.95 13.45
CA ASN A 83 7.85 -6.10 12.93
C ASN A 83 7.67 -6.22 11.41
N GLU A 84 6.46 -5.99 10.91
CA GLU A 84 6.17 -6.03 9.48
C GLU A 84 6.81 -4.87 8.72
N LEU A 85 6.80 -3.66 9.30
CA LEU A 85 7.53 -2.52 8.74
C LEU A 85 9.03 -2.83 8.62
N GLU A 86 9.64 -3.36 9.68
CA GLU A 86 11.05 -3.76 9.69
C GLU A 86 11.36 -4.82 8.63
N ARG A 87 10.46 -5.81 8.45
CA ARG A 87 10.57 -6.82 7.39
C ARG A 87 10.57 -6.20 6.00
N ILE A 88 9.59 -5.34 5.70
CA ILE A 88 9.46 -4.68 4.39
C ILE A 88 10.68 -3.83 4.09
N VAL A 89 11.10 -3.00 5.04
CA VAL A 89 12.30 -2.16 4.91
C VAL A 89 13.53 -3.01 4.64
N SER A 90 13.71 -4.12 5.37
CA SER A 90 14.83 -5.03 5.11
C SER A 90 14.80 -5.68 3.73
N GLU A 91 13.63 -5.96 3.17
CA GLU A 91 13.51 -6.54 1.82
C GLU A 91 13.82 -5.50 0.74
N LEU A 92 13.38 -4.26 0.94
CA LEU A 92 13.70 -3.12 0.07
C LEU A 92 15.21 -2.84 0.07
N GLU A 93 15.84 -2.80 1.24
CA GLU A 93 17.27 -2.55 1.39
C GLU A 93 18.15 -3.67 0.81
N ARG A 94 17.62 -4.88 0.67
CA ARG A 94 18.30 -6.01 0.02
C ARG A 94 18.03 -6.11 -1.49
N GLY A 95 17.13 -5.27 -2.03
CA GLY A 95 16.69 -5.37 -3.42
C GLY A 95 15.83 -6.63 -3.70
N GLU A 96 15.30 -7.27 -2.66
CA GLU A 96 14.52 -8.52 -2.77
C GLU A 96 13.02 -8.26 -2.92
N PHE A 97 12.58 -7.02 -2.71
CA PHE A 97 11.17 -6.67 -2.61
C PHE A 97 10.39 -6.89 -3.91
N LEU A 98 10.87 -6.38 -5.05
CA LEU A 98 10.18 -6.56 -6.32
C LEU A 98 10.16 -8.03 -6.75
N ASP A 99 11.25 -8.76 -6.53
CA ASP A 99 11.30 -10.20 -6.82
C ASP A 99 10.25 -10.97 -6.03
N MET A 100 10.09 -10.64 -4.74
CA MET A 100 9.03 -11.18 -3.90
C MET A 100 7.65 -10.83 -4.46
N LEU A 101 7.39 -9.58 -4.83
CA LEU A 101 6.11 -9.19 -5.43
C LEU A 101 5.82 -9.95 -6.73
N HIS A 102 6.82 -10.08 -7.59
CA HIS A 102 6.75 -10.80 -8.85
C HIS A 102 6.46 -12.28 -8.70
N SER A 103 6.88 -12.89 -7.59
CA SER A 103 6.56 -14.28 -7.28
C SER A 103 5.06 -14.51 -7.04
N ILE A 104 4.33 -13.47 -6.64
CA ILE A 104 2.88 -13.52 -6.36
C ILE A 104 2.07 -13.09 -7.59
N ALA A 105 2.43 -11.98 -8.22
CA ALA A 105 1.73 -11.44 -9.38
C ALA A 105 2.67 -10.62 -10.28
N PRO A 106 2.39 -10.51 -11.59
CA PRO A 106 3.21 -9.67 -12.48
C PRO A 106 2.94 -8.19 -12.21
N PHE A 107 3.78 -7.57 -11.37
CA PHE A 107 3.75 -6.12 -11.13
C PHE A 107 4.51 -5.36 -12.22
N PRO A 108 4.12 -4.12 -12.55
CA PRO A 108 4.90 -3.31 -13.47
C PRO A 108 6.17 -2.75 -12.78
N THR A 109 7.32 -2.87 -13.45
CA THR A 109 8.63 -2.38 -12.96
C THR A 109 9.11 -1.10 -13.65
N SER A 110 8.25 -0.51 -14.49
CA SER A 110 8.56 0.76 -15.14
C SER A 110 7.36 1.68 -15.06
N PHE A 111 7.64 2.97 -15.18
CA PHE A 111 6.62 4.01 -15.25
C PHE A 111 5.65 3.78 -16.42
N GLU A 112 6.14 3.43 -17.62
CA GLU A 112 5.25 3.09 -18.74
C GLU A 112 4.43 1.82 -18.44
N GLY A 113 5.04 0.84 -17.77
CA GLY A 113 4.37 -0.36 -17.31
C GLY A 113 3.21 -0.03 -16.38
N ILE A 114 3.41 0.85 -15.41
CA ILE A 114 2.38 1.31 -14.46
C ILE A 114 1.26 2.06 -15.17
N GLN A 115 1.59 2.97 -16.08
CA GLN A 115 0.59 3.69 -16.88
C GLN A 115 -0.25 2.75 -17.75
N ARG A 116 0.36 1.70 -18.30
CA ARG A 116 -0.36 0.69 -19.09
C ARG A 116 -1.21 -0.23 -18.22
N TYR A 117 -0.66 -0.67 -17.09
CA TYR A 117 -1.29 -1.60 -16.14
C TYR A 117 -2.53 -0.96 -15.49
N SER A 118 -2.41 0.29 -15.02
CA SER A 118 -3.54 1.09 -14.50
C SER A 118 -4.67 1.28 -15.51
N ARG A 119 -4.38 1.43 -16.81
CA ARG A 119 -5.43 1.55 -17.83
C ARG A 119 -6.14 0.22 -18.12
N THR A 120 -5.40 -0.89 -18.12
CA THR A 120 -5.93 -2.20 -18.50
C THR A 120 -6.65 -2.92 -17.36
N GLN A 121 -6.14 -2.85 -16.13
CA GLN A 121 -6.71 -3.61 -15.00
C GLN A 121 -8.02 -2.98 -14.48
N TYR A 122 -8.17 -1.65 -14.53
CA TYR A 122 -9.36 -0.99 -13.97
C TYR A 122 -10.55 -0.85 -14.93
N ARG A 123 -10.45 -1.32 -16.20
CA ARG A 123 -11.44 -0.98 -17.25
C ARG A 123 -11.89 0.48 -17.17
N LEU A 124 -10.94 1.38 -16.90
CA LEU A 124 -11.15 2.81 -17.03
C LEU A 124 -11.24 3.08 -18.54
N GLY A 125 -12.39 2.74 -19.14
CA GLY A 125 -12.90 3.61 -20.19
C GLY A 125 -13.00 5.02 -19.61
N ASP A 126 -13.10 6.03 -20.44
CA ASP A 126 -13.16 7.46 -20.05
C ASP A 126 -14.36 7.84 -19.14
N GLY A 127 -15.03 6.87 -18.51
CA GLY A 127 -16.05 7.08 -17.50
C GLY A 127 -15.47 7.48 -16.14
N PRO A 128 -16.16 8.36 -15.40
CA PRO A 128 -15.71 8.84 -14.11
C PRO A 128 -15.64 7.70 -13.09
N PHE A 129 -14.61 7.72 -12.23
CA PHE A 129 -14.52 6.87 -11.05
C PHE A 129 -15.79 7.07 -10.20
N ARG A 130 -16.60 6.02 -10.02
CA ARG A 130 -17.84 6.11 -9.23
C ARG A 130 -17.58 5.54 -7.84
N TYR A 131 -17.65 6.39 -6.84
CA TYR A 131 -17.73 5.94 -5.46
C TYR A 131 -19.03 5.15 -5.26
N HIS A 132 -19.00 4.19 -4.33
CA HIS A 132 -20.22 3.54 -3.89
C HIS A 132 -21.20 4.60 -3.36
N PRO A 133 -22.50 4.60 -3.72
CA PRO A 133 -23.43 5.68 -3.38
C PRO A 133 -23.58 5.94 -1.88
N GLN A 134 -23.27 4.95 -1.04
CA GLN A 134 -23.29 5.09 0.43
C GLN A 134 -22.03 5.75 1.00
N TYR A 135 -20.95 5.86 0.23
CA TYR A 135 -19.67 6.44 0.65
C TYR A 135 -19.18 7.47 -0.38
N PRO A 136 -19.96 8.53 -0.67
CA PRO A 136 -19.45 9.63 -1.47
C PRO A 136 -18.29 10.29 -0.73
N ARG A 137 -17.20 10.61 -1.43
CA ARG A 137 -16.20 11.56 -0.93
C ARG A 137 -16.53 12.94 -1.50
N GLU A 138 -16.52 13.95 -0.63
CA GLU A 138 -16.53 15.37 -1.00
C GLU A 138 -15.22 15.78 -1.69
#